data_AF-A0A3B9Q4G5-F1
#
_entry.id   AF-A0A3B9Q4G5-F1
#
_cell.length_a   1.000
_cell.length_b   1.000
_cell.length_c   1.000
_cell.angle_alpha   90.00
_cell.angle_beta   90.00
_cell.angle_gamma   90.00
#
_symmetry.space_group_name_H-M   'P 1'
#
loop_
_entity.id
_entity.type
_entity.pdbx_description
1 polymer ?
#
loop_
_entity_poly.entity_id
_entity_poly.type
_entity_poly.pdbx_seq_one_letter_code
_entity_poly.pdbx_strand_id
1 'polypeptide(L)'
;MPGIIDKLATFEEEIVKLPNTLDSLSQDILQISHIMQNSADDIKQADNQNKGFAGRRVIARRVAEQLTEPTENIYKKSNNYASQIHSIDVGVRAYIDRAPIEIEETPENKQGFRKFFASIRKFNNEATSMIEGTKTMINATDPLGQLSRDLRPVVRRLKQGLTNLIESTEVSREWVE
;
A
#
# COMPACT_ATOMS: atom_id res chain seq x y z
N MET A 1 7.99 23.19 17.97
CA MET A 1 6.92 22.37 17.36
C MET A 1 6.35 23.16 16.19
N PRO A 2 6.04 22.52 15.05
CA PRO A 2 5.40 23.19 13.92
C PRO A 2 4.06 23.81 14.33
N GLY A 3 3.77 25.00 13.83
CA GLY A 3 2.48 25.68 14.01
C GLY A 3 1.37 25.07 13.15
N ILE A 4 0.15 25.58 13.30
CA ILE A 4 -1.00 25.09 12.51
C ILE A 4 -0.82 25.33 11.01
N ILE A 5 -0.24 26.47 10.62
CA ILE A 5 0.04 26.79 9.22
C ILE A 5 1.05 25.80 8.62
N ASP A 6 2.10 25.45 9.36
CA ASP A 6 3.10 24.48 8.91
C ASP A 6 2.48 23.09 8.72
N LYS A 7 1.58 22.69 9.63
CA LYS A 7 0.85 21.41 9.54
C LYS A 7 -0.07 21.38 8.32
N LEU A 8 -0.81 22.46 8.07
CA LEU A 8 -1.71 22.55 6.91
C LEU A 8 -0.93 22.58 5.59
N ALA A 9 0.16 23.33 5.52
CA ALA A 9 1.05 23.33 4.35
C ALA A 9 1.60 21.93 4.06
N THR A 10 2.09 21.22 5.09
CA THR A 10 2.56 19.83 4.95
C THR A 10 1.44 18.91 4.47
N PHE A 11 0.24 19.05 5.01
CA PHE A 11 -0.93 18.29 4.59
C PHE A 11 -1.27 18.53 3.10
N GLU A 12 -1.27 19.79 2.64
CA GLU A 12 -1.54 20.14 1.24
C GLU A 12 -0.49 19.55 0.29
N GLU A 13 0.78 19.56 0.69
CA GLU A 13 1.84 18.93 -0.10
C GLU A 13 1.69 17.41 -0.18
N GLU A 14 1.40 16.75 0.94
CA GLU A 14 1.34 15.30 1.00
C GLU A 14 0.09 14.73 0.33
N ILE A 15 -1.06 15.41 0.45
CA ILE A 15 -2.30 14.96 -0.22
C ILE A 15 -2.17 15.00 -1.75
N VAL A 16 -1.37 15.92 -2.30
CA VAL A 16 -1.08 16.01 -3.74
C VAL A 16 -0.15 14.87 -4.19
N LYS A 17 0.79 14.45 -3.35
CA LYS A 17 1.74 13.38 -3.67
C LYS A 17 1.14 11.97 -3.52
N LEU A 18 0.15 11.81 -2.63
CA LEU A 18 -0.42 10.52 -2.25
C LEU A 18 -0.90 9.66 -3.44
N PRO A 19 -1.62 10.19 -4.45
CA PRO A 19 -2.07 9.39 -5.59
C PRO A 19 -0.92 8.75 -6.37
N ASN A 20 0.20 9.46 -6.53
CA ASN A 20 1.38 8.93 -7.23
C ASN A 20 2.04 7.79 -6.44
N THR A 21 2.08 7.90 -5.11
CA THR A 21 2.58 6.82 -4.25
C THR A 21 1.72 5.56 -4.39
N LEU A 22 0.39 5.70 -4.39
CA LEU A 22 -0.55 4.60 -4.53
C LEU A 22 -0.53 3.94 -5.90
N ASP A 23 -0.45 4.74 -6.97
CA ASP A 23 -0.28 4.22 -8.34
C ASP A 23 1.03 3.42 -8.46
N SER A 24 2.13 3.97 -7.95
CA SER A 24 3.42 3.31 -7.98
C SER A 24 3.48 2.02 -7.15
N LEU A 25 2.76 1.96 -6.02
CA LEU A 25 2.57 0.72 -5.24
C LEU A 25 1.74 -0.32 -6.02
N SER A 26 0.68 0.13 -6.67
CA SER A 26 -0.20 -0.73 -7.47
C SER A 26 0.56 -1.37 -8.64
N GLN A 27 1.44 -0.62 -9.30
CA GLN A 27 2.30 -1.13 -10.36
C GLN A 27 3.25 -2.24 -9.87
N ASP A 28 3.90 -2.07 -8.71
CA ASP A 28 4.78 -3.12 -8.15
C ASP A 28 3.97 -4.37 -7.76
N ILE A 29 2.78 -4.21 -7.20
CA ILE A 29 1.88 -5.32 -6.86
C ILE A 29 1.50 -6.11 -8.12
N LEU A 30 1.15 -5.42 -9.21
CA LEU A 30 0.85 -6.03 -10.50
C LEU A 30 2.07 -6.74 -11.09
N GLN A 31 3.27 -6.16 -10.97
CA GLN A 31 4.51 -6.79 -11.41
C GLN A 31 4.78 -8.10 -10.66
N ILE A 32 4.63 -8.13 -9.34
CA ILE A 32 4.77 -9.35 -8.56
C ILE A 32 3.73 -10.39 -8.97
N SER A 33 2.47 -9.97 -9.15
CA SER A 33 1.40 -10.86 -9.64
C SER A 33 1.79 -11.52 -10.97
N HIS A 34 2.33 -10.75 -11.91
CA HIS A 34 2.78 -11.27 -13.19
C HIS A 34 3.96 -12.24 -13.07
N ILE A 35 4.98 -11.93 -12.25
CA ILE A 35 6.10 -12.84 -11.97
C ILE A 35 5.59 -14.17 -11.40
N MET A 36 4.64 -14.10 -10.46
CA MET A 36 4.07 -15.27 -9.83
C MET A 36 3.27 -16.13 -10.83
N GLN A 37 2.45 -15.52 -11.68
CA GLN A 37 1.69 -16.24 -12.71
C GLN A 37 2.62 -16.95 -13.70
N ASN A 38 3.62 -16.25 -14.23
CA ASN A 38 4.61 -16.83 -15.15
C ASN A 38 5.35 -18.01 -14.51
N SER A 39 5.71 -17.88 -13.24
CA SER A 39 6.39 -18.96 -12.52
C SER A 39 5.56 -20.23 -12.34
N ALA A 40 4.23 -20.08 -12.19
CA ALA A 40 3.34 -21.23 -12.11
C ALA A 40 3.32 -21.99 -13.43
N ASP A 41 3.37 -21.28 -14.56
CA ASP A 41 3.41 -21.90 -15.89
C ASP A 41 4.78 -22.53 -16.18
N ASP A 42 5.88 -21.90 -15.74
CA ASP A 42 7.22 -22.49 -15.78
C ASP A 42 7.30 -23.83 -15.02
N ILE A 43 6.66 -23.90 -13.84
CA ILE A 43 6.61 -25.14 -13.03
C ILE A 43 5.85 -26.23 -13.78
N LYS A 44 4.66 -25.91 -14.32
CA LYS A 44 3.89 -26.86 -15.14
C LYS A 44 4.71 -27.38 -16.33
N GLN A 45 5.43 -26.49 -17.02
CA GLN A 45 6.28 -26.87 -18.13
C GLN A 45 7.44 -27.78 -17.70
N ALA A 46 8.10 -27.48 -16.57
CA ALA A 46 9.18 -28.30 -16.04
C ALA A 46 8.69 -29.68 -15.59
N ASP A 47 7.49 -29.77 -15.04
CA ASP A 47 6.84 -31.03 -14.68
C ASP A 47 6.54 -31.87 -15.93
N ASN A 48 6.00 -31.26 -16.99
CA ASN A 48 5.78 -31.93 -18.29
C ASN A 48 7.07 -32.45 -18.93
N GLN A 49 8.21 -31.82 -18.61
CA GLN A 49 9.54 -32.24 -19.05
C GLN A 49 10.20 -33.25 -18.10
N ASN A 50 9.49 -33.76 -17.09
CA ASN A 50 10.00 -34.68 -16.07
C ASN A 50 11.26 -34.17 -15.33
N LYS A 51 11.43 -32.84 -15.22
CA LYS A 51 12.59 -32.25 -14.50
C LYS A 51 12.49 -32.39 -12.98
N GLY A 52 11.29 -32.74 -12.48
CA GLY A 52 11.00 -32.95 -11.07
C GLY A 52 11.45 -31.78 -10.17
N PHE A 53 11.89 -32.10 -8.96
CA PHE A 53 12.29 -31.10 -7.96
C PHE A 53 13.52 -30.27 -8.35
N ALA A 54 14.42 -30.81 -9.19
CA ALA A 54 15.57 -30.05 -9.68
C ALA A 54 15.13 -28.87 -10.55
N GLY A 55 14.18 -29.07 -11.46
CA GLY A 55 13.59 -28.01 -12.28
C GLY A 55 12.88 -26.95 -11.43
N ARG A 56 12.05 -27.41 -10.49
CA ARG A 56 11.33 -26.52 -9.55
C ARG A 56 12.28 -25.66 -8.71
N ARG A 57 13.43 -26.21 -8.28
CA ARG A 57 14.45 -25.46 -7.53
C ARG A 57 15.07 -24.34 -8.37
N VAL A 58 15.39 -24.61 -9.64
CA VAL A 58 15.93 -23.58 -10.56
C VAL A 58 14.91 -22.46 -10.77
N ILE A 59 13.65 -22.82 -10.99
CA ILE A 59 12.56 -21.84 -11.15
C ILE A 59 12.40 -21.01 -9.88
N ALA A 60 12.33 -21.64 -8.71
CA ALA A 60 12.16 -20.94 -7.43
C ALA A 60 13.28 -19.93 -7.17
N ARG A 61 14.53 -20.25 -7.52
CA ARG A 61 15.66 -19.32 -7.42
C ARG A 61 15.50 -18.13 -8.36
N ARG A 62 15.14 -18.37 -9.63
CA ARG A 62 14.88 -17.30 -10.60
C ARG A 62 13.75 -16.38 -10.15
N VAL A 63 12.68 -16.94 -9.61
CA VAL A 63 11.54 -16.18 -9.07
C VAL A 63 12.00 -15.33 -7.89
N ALA A 64 12.79 -15.87 -6.97
CA ALA A 64 13.33 -15.09 -5.85
C ALA A 64 14.16 -13.89 -6.34
N GLU A 65 15.00 -14.09 -7.35
CA GLU A 65 15.79 -13.02 -7.96
C GLU A 65 14.88 -11.95 -8.60
N GLN A 66 13.88 -12.36 -9.39
CA GLN A 66 12.93 -11.44 -10.05
C GLN A 66 12.05 -10.67 -9.06
N LEU A 67 11.68 -11.29 -7.93
CA LEU A 67 10.85 -10.66 -6.92
C LEU A 67 11.60 -9.68 -6.02
N THR A 68 12.94 -9.70 -6.02
CA THR A 68 13.76 -8.92 -5.08
C THR A 68 13.50 -7.42 -5.21
N GLU A 69 13.59 -6.89 -6.42
CA GLU A 69 13.38 -5.45 -6.68
C GLU A 69 11.95 -4.98 -6.38
N PRO A 70 10.88 -5.54 -6.96
CA PRO A 70 9.52 -5.04 -6.70
C PRO A 70 9.11 -5.22 -5.24
N THR A 71 9.61 -6.25 -4.55
CA THR A 71 9.38 -6.41 -3.12
C THR A 71 10.04 -5.31 -2.28
N GLU A 72 11.28 -4.93 -2.62
CA GLU A 72 11.96 -3.85 -1.93
C GLU A 72 11.32 -2.49 -2.23
N ASN A 73 10.82 -2.29 -3.46
CA ASN A 73 10.07 -1.11 -3.84
C ASN A 73 8.77 -0.99 -3.03
N ILE A 74 7.99 -2.06 -2.90
CA ILE A 74 6.79 -2.08 -2.05
C ILE A 74 7.14 -1.71 -0.62
N TYR A 75 8.21 -2.28 -0.04
CA TYR A 75 8.61 -1.94 1.31
C TYR A 75 8.96 -0.45 1.46
N LYS A 76 9.76 0.11 0.56
CA LYS A 76 10.13 1.53 0.62
C LYS A 76 8.93 2.44 0.44
N LYS A 77 8.11 2.16 -0.57
CA LYS A 77 6.91 2.95 -0.88
C LYS A 77 5.84 2.84 0.20
N SER A 78 5.72 1.69 0.89
CA SER A 78 4.80 1.56 2.02
C SER A 78 5.25 2.38 3.23
N ASN A 79 6.55 2.48 3.50
CA ASN A 79 7.08 3.38 4.53
C ASN A 79 6.88 4.86 4.17
N ASN A 80 7.06 5.21 2.89
CA ASN A 80 6.74 6.55 2.42
C ASN A 80 5.25 6.83 2.65
N TYR A 81 4.37 5.96 2.14
CA TYR A 81 2.91 6.06 2.31
C TYR A 81 2.52 6.22 3.78
N ALA A 82 3.08 5.42 4.69
CA ALA A 82 2.84 5.54 6.14
C ALA A 82 3.14 6.95 6.67
N SER A 83 4.27 7.51 6.22
CA SER A 83 4.70 8.87 6.60
C SER A 83 3.78 9.94 6.02
N GLN A 84 3.29 9.75 4.79
CA GLN A 84 2.32 10.64 4.15
C GLN A 84 0.99 10.61 4.89
N ILE A 85 0.46 9.42 5.20
CA ILE A 85 -0.79 9.27 5.94
C ILE A 85 -0.70 9.90 7.33
N HIS A 86 0.42 9.72 8.04
CA HIS A 86 0.62 10.38 9.32
C HIS A 86 0.58 11.92 9.22
N SER A 87 1.24 12.47 8.20
CA SER A 87 1.24 13.92 7.95
C SER A 87 -0.16 14.44 7.58
N ILE A 88 -0.89 13.65 6.79
CA ILE A 88 -2.26 13.95 6.40
C ILE A 88 -3.20 13.88 7.61
N ASP A 89 -3.08 12.86 8.47
CA ASP A 89 -3.87 12.73 9.71
C ASP A 89 -3.77 13.97 10.59
N VAL A 90 -2.54 14.47 10.80
CA VAL A 90 -2.32 15.70 11.57
C VAL A 90 -3.04 16.91 10.94
N GLY A 91 -3.03 17.02 9.61
CA GLY A 91 -3.75 18.08 8.89
C GLY A 91 -5.27 17.92 8.95
N VAL A 92 -5.78 16.70 8.78
CA VAL A 92 -7.21 16.38 8.86
C VAL A 92 -7.75 16.72 10.25
N ARG A 93 -7.05 16.34 11.32
CA ARG A 93 -7.43 16.69 12.71
C ARG A 93 -7.45 18.20 12.92
N ALA A 94 -6.42 18.91 12.46
CA ALA A 94 -6.40 20.37 12.53
C ALA A 94 -7.56 21.03 11.75
N TYR A 95 -7.93 20.44 10.60
CA TYR A 95 -9.06 20.89 9.79
C TYR A 95 -10.41 20.62 10.49
N ILE A 96 -10.57 19.47 11.14
CA ILE A 96 -11.74 19.12 11.97
C ILE A 96 -11.87 20.09 13.14
N ASP A 97 -10.80 20.32 13.90
CA ASP A 97 -10.81 21.16 15.10
C ASP A 97 -11.20 22.62 14.78
N ARG A 98 -10.84 23.09 13.58
CA ARG A 98 -11.08 24.46 13.14
C ARG A 98 -12.43 24.65 12.44
N ALA A 99 -13.04 23.58 11.94
CA ALA A 99 -14.28 23.64 11.19
C ALA A 99 -15.45 24.35 11.92
N PRO A 100 -15.72 24.13 13.22
CA PRO A 100 -16.82 24.81 13.91
C PRO A 100 -16.64 26.33 13.94
N ILE A 101 -15.41 26.79 14.19
CA ILE A 101 -15.06 28.22 14.29
C ILE A 101 -15.25 28.88 12.92
N GLU A 102 -14.70 28.28 11.86
CA GLU A 102 -14.82 28.86 10.50
C GLU A 102 -16.24 28.82 9.95
N ILE A 103 -17.06 27.84 10.34
CA ILE A 103 -18.47 27.78 9.95
C ILE A 103 -19.29 28.83 10.72
N GLU A 104 -18.97 29.10 11.98
CA GLU A 104 -19.62 30.14 12.77
C GLU A 104 -19.28 31.54 12.23
N GLU A 105 -18.00 31.79 11.93
CA GLU A 105 -17.53 33.05 11.36
C GLU A 105 -17.97 33.25 9.90
N THR A 106 -18.03 32.17 9.11
CA THR A 106 -18.40 32.20 7.69
C THR A 106 -19.24 30.97 7.34
N PRO A 107 -20.58 31.04 7.49
CA PRO A 107 -21.48 29.91 7.23
C PRO A 107 -21.38 29.30 5.83
N GLU A 108 -20.92 30.06 4.84
CA GLU A 108 -20.67 29.62 3.47
C GLU A 108 -19.59 28.53 3.39
N ASN A 109 -18.62 28.53 4.31
CA ASN A 109 -17.54 27.54 4.38
C ASN A 109 -18.06 26.12 4.66
N LYS A 110 -19.24 25.98 5.25
CA LYS A 110 -19.88 24.69 5.54
C LYS A 110 -19.96 23.78 4.32
N GLN A 111 -20.17 24.33 3.13
CA GLN A 111 -20.20 23.52 1.90
C GLN A 111 -18.80 22.99 1.54
N GLY A 112 -17.75 23.79 1.75
CA GLY A 112 -16.35 23.39 1.56
C GLY A 112 -15.97 22.20 2.44
N PHE A 113 -16.24 22.30 3.75
CA PHE A 113 -16.02 21.20 4.69
C PHE A 113 -16.76 19.92 4.29
N ARG A 114 -18.03 20.03 3.87
CA ARG A 114 -18.80 18.86 3.39
C ARG A 114 -18.17 18.19 2.17
N LYS A 115 -17.70 18.97 1.20
CA LYS A 115 -17.02 18.44 0.01
C LYS A 115 -15.71 17.76 0.39
N PHE A 116 -14.95 18.36 1.31
CA PHE A 116 -13.72 17.79 1.84
C PHE A 116 -13.93 16.40 2.48
N PHE A 117 -14.86 16.28 3.44
CA PHE A 117 -15.14 14.99 4.07
C PHE A 117 -15.74 13.97 3.09
N ALA A 118 -16.50 14.40 2.08
CA ALA A 118 -16.96 13.51 1.02
C ALA A 118 -15.78 12.93 0.22
N SER A 119 -14.77 13.74 -0.08
CA SER A 119 -13.54 13.28 -0.74
C SER A 119 -12.75 12.31 0.14
N ILE A 120 -12.62 12.56 1.44
CA ILE A 120 -11.96 11.61 2.36
C ILE A 120 -12.69 10.27 2.41
N ARG A 121 -14.03 10.28 2.51
CA ARG A 121 -14.83 9.05 2.49
C ARG A 121 -14.64 8.25 1.22
N LYS A 122 -14.61 8.93 0.06
CA LYS A 122 -14.33 8.29 -1.22
C LYS A 122 -12.93 7.66 -1.23
N PHE A 123 -11.92 8.40 -0.78
CA PHE A 123 -10.55 7.89 -0.65
C PHE A 123 -10.48 6.63 0.24
N ASN A 124 -11.10 6.64 1.42
CA ASN A 124 -11.11 5.49 2.34
C ASN A 124 -11.77 4.24 1.74
N ASN A 125 -12.85 4.44 0.96
CA ASN A 125 -13.50 3.33 0.27
C ASN A 125 -12.58 2.72 -0.79
N GLU A 126 -11.92 3.55 -1.59
CA GLU A 126 -10.97 3.09 -2.62
C GLU A 126 -9.75 2.39 -1.99
N ALA A 127 -9.20 2.95 -0.92
CA ALA A 127 -8.08 2.38 -0.20
C ALA A 127 -8.43 1.03 0.46
N THR A 128 -9.68 0.86 0.92
CA THR A 128 -10.16 -0.41 1.46
C THR A 128 -10.15 -1.54 0.43
N SER A 129 -10.57 -1.26 -0.82
CA SER A 129 -10.51 -2.27 -1.89
C SER A 129 -9.06 -2.71 -2.19
N MET A 130 -8.11 -1.78 -2.14
CA MET A 130 -6.68 -2.09 -2.29
C MET A 130 -6.16 -3.00 -1.16
N ILE A 131 -6.59 -2.77 0.09
CA ILE A 131 -6.24 -3.61 1.24
C ILE A 131 -6.70 -5.06 1.04
N GLU A 132 -7.92 -5.28 0.55
CA GLU A 132 -8.47 -6.62 0.38
C GLU A 132 -7.67 -7.45 -0.63
N GLY A 133 -7.30 -6.84 -1.76
CA GLY A 133 -6.39 -7.45 -2.74
C GLY A 133 -5.02 -7.77 -2.14
N THR A 134 -4.49 -6.85 -1.33
CA THR A 134 -3.22 -7.00 -0.63
C THR A 134 -3.24 -8.15 0.39
N LYS A 135 -4.30 -8.27 1.19
CA LYS A 135 -4.50 -9.38 2.15
C LYS A 135 -4.54 -10.74 1.44
N THR A 136 -5.24 -10.79 0.31
CA THR A 136 -5.32 -12.00 -0.53
C THR A 136 -3.92 -12.40 -1.03
N MET A 137 -3.13 -11.42 -1.48
CA MET A 137 -1.76 -11.63 -1.94
C MET A 137 -0.83 -12.12 -0.81
N ILE A 138 -0.89 -11.53 0.39
CA ILE A 138 -0.14 -12.01 1.56
C ILE A 138 -0.42 -13.49 1.78
N ASN A 139 -1.70 -13.86 1.88
CA ASN A 139 -2.11 -15.25 2.14
C ASN A 139 -1.67 -16.21 1.03
N ALA A 140 -1.70 -15.77 -0.23
CA ALA A 140 -1.24 -16.56 -1.37
C ALA A 140 0.29 -16.79 -1.35
N THR A 141 1.06 -15.91 -0.71
CA THR A 141 2.54 -16.03 -0.66
C THR A 141 3.05 -16.93 0.45
N ASP A 142 2.23 -17.27 1.45
CA ASP A 142 2.62 -18.12 2.58
C ASP A 142 3.19 -19.49 2.18
N PRO A 143 2.51 -20.27 1.32
CA PRO A 143 3.04 -21.56 0.89
C PRO A 143 4.36 -21.42 0.13
N LEU A 144 4.57 -20.33 -0.61
CA LEU A 144 5.75 -20.13 -1.45
C LEU A 144 7.04 -20.02 -0.61
N GLY A 145 6.96 -19.34 0.53
CA GLY A 145 8.09 -19.23 1.47
C GLY A 145 8.51 -20.57 2.09
N GLN A 146 7.65 -21.59 2.02
CA GLN A 146 7.93 -22.95 2.47
C GLN A 146 8.57 -23.82 1.36
N LEU A 147 8.37 -23.47 0.09
CA LEU A 147 8.89 -24.24 -1.06
C LEU A 147 10.40 -24.12 -1.25
N SER A 148 10.99 -22.94 -0.94
CA SER A 148 12.42 -22.71 -1.13
C SER A 148 13.00 -21.78 -0.07
N ARG A 149 14.24 -22.07 0.35
CA ARG A 149 15.03 -21.20 1.23
C ARG A 149 15.28 -19.84 0.58
N ASP A 150 15.40 -19.79 -0.75
CA ASP A 150 15.71 -18.56 -1.49
C ASP A 150 14.51 -17.60 -1.54
N LEU A 151 13.27 -18.12 -1.54
CA LEU A 151 12.04 -17.31 -1.55
C LEU A 151 11.72 -16.73 -0.17
N ARG A 152 12.09 -17.41 0.91
CA ARG A 152 11.78 -17.03 2.29
C ARG A 152 12.12 -15.56 2.64
N PRO A 153 13.34 -15.04 2.38
CA PRO A 153 13.67 -13.65 2.70
C PRO A 153 12.80 -12.65 1.91
N VAL A 154 12.54 -12.93 0.64
CA VAL A 154 11.76 -12.06 -0.24
C VAL A 154 10.29 -12.04 0.20
N VAL A 155 9.68 -13.21 0.41
CA VAL A 155 8.30 -13.32 0.92
C VAL A 155 8.14 -12.61 2.27
N ARG A 156 9.10 -12.76 3.18
CA ARG A 156 9.07 -12.05 4.47
C ARG A 156 9.10 -10.53 4.28
N ARG A 157 9.95 -10.03 3.38
CA ARG A 157 10.06 -8.59 3.09
C ARG A 157 8.79 -8.04 2.45
N LEU A 158 8.20 -8.79 1.53
CA LEU A 158 6.93 -8.44 0.89
C LEU A 158 5.81 -8.34 1.93
N LYS A 159 5.69 -9.33 2.81
CA LYS A 159 4.73 -9.30 3.93
C LYS A 159 4.91 -8.05 4.79
N GLN A 160 6.13 -7.69 5.17
CA GLN A 160 6.39 -6.48 5.95
C GLN A 160 5.89 -5.22 5.23
N GLY A 161 6.20 -5.08 3.93
CA GLY A 161 5.77 -3.93 3.14
C GLY A 161 4.25 -3.84 3.03
N LEU A 162 3.59 -4.96 2.73
CA LEU A 162 2.14 -5.05 2.60
C LEU A 162 1.41 -4.86 3.94
N THR A 163 1.92 -5.42 5.04
CA THR A 163 1.37 -5.17 6.39
C THR A 163 1.42 -3.69 6.75
N ASN A 164 2.55 -3.02 6.52
CA ASN A 164 2.68 -1.59 6.78
C ASN A 164 1.69 -0.76 5.95
N LEU A 165 1.47 -1.14 4.68
CA LEU A 165 0.46 -0.51 3.82
C LEU A 165 -0.96 -0.66 4.39
N ILE A 166 -1.31 -1.85 4.89
CA ILE A 166 -2.60 -2.13 5.51
C ILE A 166 -2.77 -1.28 6.77
N GLU A 167 -1.82 -1.36 7.71
CA GLU A 167 -1.87 -0.64 8.99
C GLU A 167 -1.97 0.87 8.78
N SER A 168 -1.19 1.42 7.84
CA SER A 168 -1.25 2.84 7.50
C SER A 168 -2.61 3.26 6.96
N THR A 169 -3.28 2.39 6.19
CA THR A 169 -4.61 2.71 5.65
C THR A 169 -5.72 2.59 6.70
N GLU A 170 -5.52 1.81 7.76
CA GLU A 170 -6.47 1.80 8.89
C GLU A 170 -6.50 3.17 9.60
N VAL A 171 -5.37 3.88 9.69
CA VAL A 171 -5.32 5.25 10.25
C VAL A 171 -6.26 6.19 9.50
N SER A 172 -6.35 6.08 8.17
CA SER A 172 -7.21 6.98 7.41
C SER A 172 -8.70 6.70 7.63
N ARG A 173 -9.08 5.49 8.06
CA ARG A 173 -10.48 5.15 8.39
C ARG A 173 -10.99 5.94 9.58
N GLU A 174 -10.14 6.21 10.57
CA GLU A 174 -10.49 7.01 11.75
C GLU A 174 -10.92 8.45 11.38
N TRP A 175 -10.59 8.95 10.18
CA TRP A 175 -10.96 10.30 9.74
C TRP A 175 -12.44 10.49 9.40
N VAL A 176 -13.18 9.39 9.20
CA VAL A 176 -14.57 9.44 8.71
C VAL A 176 -15.58 8.80 9.65
N GLU A 177 -15.09 8.21 10.75
CA GLU A 177 -15.88 7.73 11.88
C GLU A 177 -16.35 8.91 12.75
#